data_AF-A0A1C8ZV04-F1
#
_entry.id   AF-A0A1C8ZV04-F1
#
_cell.length_a   1.000
_cell.length_b   1.000
_cell.length_c   1.000
_cell.angle_alpha   90.00
_cell.angle_beta   90.00
_cell.angle_gamma   90.00
#
_symmetry.space_group_name_H-M   'P 1'
#
loop_
_entity.id
_entity.type
_entity.pdbx_description
1 polymer ?
#
loop_
_entity_poly.entity_id
_entity_poly.type
_entity_poly.pdbx_seq_one_letter_code
_entity_poly.pdbx_strand_id
1 'polypeptide(L)'
;MIVKLNINDYSPILDVEKYGRLFLLREVKKLDFGYSAKMSILKKNFNVLVNVKSDSISIIENDGRFYINVKFNKKGEAEINVNASPVLRLALSAIELKIAKNLEEYAKYICKTVTVVNKSSNNFILELFRTKPVKTIDLRGTVCPVPEIEAKKAIMSSKPYDPIEVLVDHPGAIIYTLPEVAKIFNCRYEVRNMGDYASFIFICGKIESDSLKIDLNDVKNIMRDEKQIAKLYTYFDKIIKQDKVNKITNDLFNVEGLKLIVASPEGRGWLFTGLFKDGKLLSARLESDNVRLFDEEAFYYIMGLEGMINVYYLTHEG
;
A
#
# COMPACT_ATOMS: atom_id res chain seq x y z
N MET A 1 -2.99 -6.48 23.21
CA MET A 1 -2.32 -6.37 24.52
C MET A 1 -2.14 -4.90 24.89
N ILE A 2 -2.36 -4.53 26.16
CA ILE A 2 -2.13 -3.15 26.65
C ILE A 2 -0.94 -3.15 27.60
N VAL A 3 -0.07 -2.16 27.46
CA VAL A 3 1.18 -2.00 28.20
C VAL A 3 1.26 -0.60 28.79
N LYS A 4 1.61 -0.47 30.08
CA LYS A 4 1.79 0.83 30.73
C LYS A 4 3.26 1.26 30.65
N LEU A 5 3.51 2.39 30.00
CA LEU A 5 4.86 2.90 29.74
C LEU A 5 5.28 4.04 30.68
N ASN A 6 4.32 4.69 31.35
CA ASN A 6 4.57 5.83 32.24
C ASN A 6 5.42 6.94 31.58
N ILE A 7 5.11 7.24 30.31
CA ILE A 7 5.74 8.31 29.51
C ILE A 7 4.68 9.30 29.03
N ASN A 8 5.04 10.58 28.99
CA ASN A 8 4.12 11.66 28.56
C ASN A 8 4.31 12.02 27.08
N ASP A 9 5.50 11.75 26.53
CA ASP A 9 5.84 11.96 25.13
C ASP A 9 6.46 10.68 24.57
N TYR A 10 5.83 10.12 23.55
CA TYR A 10 6.23 8.91 22.85
C TYR A 10 6.80 9.21 21.45
N SER A 11 6.88 10.48 21.03
CA SER A 11 7.49 10.85 19.75
C SER A 11 8.91 10.29 19.56
N PRO A 12 9.78 10.15 20.60
CA PRO A 12 11.10 9.59 20.41
C PRO A 12 11.10 8.12 19.98
N ILE A 13 10.18 7.30 20.50
CA ILE A 13 10.11 5.87 20.17
C ILE A 13 9.43 5.61 18.82
N LEU A 14 8.83 6.63 18.21
CA LEU A 14 8.30 6.59 16.85
C LEU A 14 9.39 6.73 15.77
N ASP A 15 10.62 7.10 16.14
CA ASP A 15 11.76 7.08 15.22
C ASP A 15 12.20 5.64 14.92
N VAL A 16 11.61 5.05 13.88
CA VAL A 16 11.84 3.66 13.47
C VAL A 16 13.26 3.43 12.95
N GLU A 17 13.94 4.45 12.39
CA GLU A 17 15.34 4.31 11.94
C GLU A 17 16.26 4.01 13.12
N LYS A 18 16.03 4.71 14.23
CA LYS A 18 16.86 4.57 15.43
C LYS A 18 16.37 3.46 16.35
N TYR A 19 15.05 3.30 16.49
CA TYR A 19 14.43 2.45 17.50
C TYR A 19 13.57 1.32 16.93
N GLY A 20 13.67 1.01 15.63
CA GLY A 20 12.92 -0.08 14.99
C GLY A 20 13.09 -1.45 15.66
N ARG A 21 14.20 -1.68 16.37
CA ARG A 21 14.44 -2.92 17.15
C ARG A 21 13.44 -3.12 18.29
N LEU A 22 12.84 -2.05 18.84
CA LEU A 22 11.75 -2.17 19.82
C LEU A 22 10.61 -3.01 19.25
N PHE A 23 10.34 -2.81 17.96
CA PHE A 23 9.30 -3.49 17.19
C PHE A 23 9.83 -4.71 16.44
N LEU A 24 11.01 -5.22 16.81
CA LEU A 24 11.66 -6.39 16.21
C LEU A 24 12.05 -6.24 14.73
N LEU A 25 12.15 -5.00 14.27
CA LEU A 25 12.55 -4.68 12.90
C LEU A 25 14.07 -4.71 12.73
N ARG A 26 14.51 -5.17 11.56
CA ARG A 26 15.89 -5.22 11.09
C ARG A 26 15.97 -4.67 9.68
N GLU A 27 17.17 -4.27 9.26
CA GLU A 27 17.40 -3.76 7.89
C GLU A 27 16.41 -2.64 7.52
N VAL A 28 16.15 -1.73 8.45
CA VAL A 28 15.22 -0.61 8.24
C VAL A 28 15.78 0.31 7.16
N LYS A 29 14.99 0.53 6.12
CA LYS A 29 15.28 1.44 5.02
C LYS A 29 14.17 2.49 4.94
N LYS A 30 14.55 3.76 4.99
CA LYS A 30 13.63 4.88 4.79
C LYS A 30 13.14 4.93 3.35
N LEU A 31 11.86 5.20 3.19
CA LEU A 31 11.19 5.42 1.90
C LEU A 31 10.69 6.86 1.83
N ASP A 32 10.20 7.29 0.67
CA ASP A 32 9.61 8.62 0.52
C ASP A 32 8.39 8.83 1.45
N PHE A 33 7.70 7.74 1.78
CA PHE A 33 6.69 7.68 2.85
C PHE A 33 6.77 6.33 3.60
N GLY A 34 6.98 6.38 4.91
CA GLY A 34 7.17 5.20 5.75
C GLY A 34 8.54 4.54 5.60
N TYR A 35 8.60 3.24 5.90
CA TYR A 35 9.82 2.44 5.88
C TYR A 35 9.57 1.05 5.30
N SER A 36 10.62 0.45 4.72
CA SER A 36 10.68 -1.00 4.53
C SER A 36 11.65 -1.61 5.54
N ALA A 37 11.37 -2.82 5.99
CA ALA A 37 12.21 -3.53 6.95
C ALA A 37 12.03 -5.04 6.81
N LYS A 38 12.82 -5.79 7.58
CA LYS A 38 12.63 -7.23 7.79
C LYS A 38 12.23 -7.51 9.23
N MET A 39 11.30 -8.44 9.39
CA MET A 39 10.90 -9.00 10.69
C MET A 39 11.18 -10.51 10.70
N SER A 40 11.90 -10.99 11.71
CA SER A 40 12.20 -12.41 11.87
C SER A 40 11.21 -13.08 12.83
N ILE A 41 10.45 -14.06 12.35
CA ILE A 41 9.51 -14.87 13.15
C ILE A 41 9.86 -16.34 12.95
N LEU A 42 10.13 -17.08 14.03
CA LEU A 42 10.50 -18.51 14.00
C LEU A 42 11.60 -18.85 12.98
N LYS A 43 12.67 -18.04 12.94
CA LYS A 43 13.80 -18.16 11.99
C LYS A 43 13.46 -17.88 10.52
N LYS A 44 12.20 -17.59 10.17
CA LYS A 44 11.83 -17.06 8.85
C LYS A 44 11.91 -15.53 8.87
N ASN A 45 12.34 -14.95 7.74
CA ASN A 45 12.39 -13.50 7.57
C ASN A 45 11.25 -13.07 6.66
N PHE A 46 10.53 -12.04 7.08
CA PHE A 46 9.40 -11.46 6.38
C PHE A 46 9.76 -10.03 6.00
N ASN A 47 9.50 -9.66 4.74
CA ASN A 47 9.57 -8.28 4.30
C ASN A 47 8.30 -7.57 4.79
N VAL A 48 8.48 -6.41 5.41
CA VAL A 48 7.37 -5.64 5.96
C VAL A 48 7.48 -4.18 5.53
N LEU A 49 6.32 -3.56 5.34
CA LEU A 49 6.17 -2.12 5.25
C LEU A 49 5.77 -1.57 6.62
N VAL A 50 6.36 -0.45 7.00
CA VAL A 50 6.11 0.22 8.27
C VAL A 50 5.58 1.61 8.00
N ASN A 51 4.40 1.90 8.54
CA ASN A 51 3.79 3.22 8.54
C ASN A 51 3.87 3.80 9.95
N VAL A 52 4.25 5.07 10.07
CA VAL A 52 4.35 5.78 11.34
C VAL A 52 3.40 6.96 11.27
N LYS A 53 2.46 7.01 12.19
CA LYS A 53 1.59 8.16 12.45
C LYS A 53 2.00 8.81 13.75
N SER A 54 1.44 9.98 14.01
CA SER A 54 1.68 10.80 15.20
C SER A 54 1.44 10.07 16.51
N ASP A 55 0.62 9.00 16.53
CA ASP A 55 0.28 8.19 17.70
C ASP A 55 0.47 6.68 17.52
N SER A 56 1.00 6.22 16.39
CA SER A 56 0.98 4.78 16.10
C SER A 56 2.04 4.33 15.10
N ILE A 57 2.38 3.04 15.19
CA ILE A 57 3.20 2.32 14.22
C ILE A 57 2.39 1.13 13.71
N SER A 58 2.19 1.07 12.40
CA SER A 58 1.59 -0.07 11.72
C SER A 58 2.66 -0.80 10.91
N ILE A 59 2.73 -2.12 11.06
CA ILE A 59 3.68 -3.01 10.37
C ILE A 59 2.85 -4.02 9.59
N ILE A 60 3.02 -4.03 8.27
CA ILE A 60 2.25 -4.88 7.35
C ILE A 60 3.22 -5.78 6.61
N GLU A 61 3.01 -7.09 6.67
CA GLU A 61 3.78 -8.03 5.87
C GLU A 61 3.36 -7.96 4.40
N ASN A 62 4.32 -8.01 3.47
CA ASN A 62 4.07 -7.76 2.05
C ASN A 62 2.96 -8.66 1.46
N ASP A 63 2.93 -9.94 1.80
CA ASP A 63 1.87 -10.87 1.32
C ASP A 63 0.58 -10.78 2.13
N GLY A 64 0.48 -9.85 3.09
CA GLY A 64 -0.69 -9.67 3.96
C GLY A 64 -0.87 -10.80 4.96
N ARG A 65 0.17 -11.59 5.26
CA ARG A 65 0.04 -12.73 6.19
C ARG A 65 -0.12 -12.29 7.64
N PHE A 66 0.35 -11.09 7.97
CA PHE A 66 0.11 -10.48 9.27
C PHE A 66 0.17 -8.96 9.22
N TYR A 67 -0.45 -8.37 10.23
CA TYR A 67 -0.52 -6.95 10.49
C TYR A 67 -0.33 -6.71 11.99
N ILE A 68 0.56 -5.80 12.35
CA ILE A 68 0.81 -5.39 13.74
C ILE A 68 0.56 -3.89 13.84
N ASN A 69 -0.30 -3.48 14.76
CA ASN A 69 -0.50 -2.08 15.08
C ASN A 69 -0.12 -1.81 16.53
N VAL A 70 0.75 -0.84 16.75
CA VAL A 70 1.10 -0.35 18.08
C VAL A 70 0.58 1.09 18.18
N LYS A 71 -0.44 1.30 19.00
CA LYS A 71 -1.05 2.61 19.22
C LYS A 71 -0.71 3.14 20.60
N PHE A 72 -0.22 4.36 20.67
CA PHE A 72 0.13 5.06 21.90
C PHE A 72 -1.00 6.00 22.30
N ASN A 73 -1.36 6.02 23.57
CA ASN A 73 -2.41 6.89 24.08
C ASN A 73 -1.83 7.97 25.00
N LYS A 74 -2.62 9.03 25.22
CA LYS A 74 -2.26 10.15 26.11
C LYS A 74 -2.13 9.77 27.58
N LYS A 75 -2.53 8.55 27.97
CA LYS A 75 -2.38 8.01 29.33
C LYS A 75 -1.03 7.32 29.53
N GLY A 76 -0.15 7.36 28.53
CA GLY A 76 1.16 6.70 28.58
C GLY A 76 1.06 5.19 28.45
N GLU A 77 0.06 4.69 27.73
CA GLU A 77 -0.12 3.27 27.45
C GLU A 77 0.09 3.00 25.96
N ALA A 78 0.60 1.81 25.65
CA ALA A 78 0.67 1.28 24.30
C ALA A 78 -0.30 0.10 24.15
N GLU A 79 -1.16 0.17 23.14
CA GLU A 79 -2.04 -0.90 22.71
C GLU A 79 -1.42 -1.58 21.50
N ILE A 80 -1.04 -2.85 21.66
CA ILE A 80 -0.45 -3.68 20.61
C ILE A 80 -1.55 -4.61 20.12
N ASN A 81 -1.86 -4.55 18.83
CA ASN A 81 -2.83 -5.42 18.17
C ASN A 81 -2.14 -6.19 17.07
N VAL A 82 -2.27 -7.52 17.09
CA VAL A 82 -1.70 -8.39 16.06
C VAL A 82 -2.80 -9.15 15.37
N ASN A 83 -2.92 -8.96 14.06
CA ASN A 83 -3.77 -9.75 13.19
C ASN A 83 -2.90 -10.62 12.29
N ALA A 84 -3.33 -11.85 12.05
CA ALA A 84 -2.53 -12.87 11.39
C ALA A 84 -3.40 -13.87 10.65
N SER A 85 -2.86 -14.41 9.57
CA SER A 85 -3.39 -15.61 8.94
C SER A 85 -3.40 -16.78 9.94
N PRO A 86 -4.31 -17.75 9.79
CA PRO A 86 -4.43 -18.88 10.72
C PRO A 86 -3.11 -19.61 10.98
N VAL A 87 -2.26 -19.73 9.95
CA VAL A 87 -0.96 -20.42 10.00
C VAL A 87 0.05 -19.72 10.94
N LEU A 88 0.00 -18.39 11.04
CA LEU A 88 0.98 -17.62 11.82
C LEU A 88 0.47 -17.17 13.19
N ARG A 89 -0.82 -17.36 13.49
CA ARG A 89 -1.48 -16.83 14.70
C ARG A 89 -0.75 -17.18 16.00
N LEU A 90 -0.32 -18.44 16.18
CA LEU A 90 0.39 -18.88 17.40
C LEU A 90 1.82 -18.31 17.50
N ALA A 91 2.51 -18.15 16.37
CA ALA A 91 3.86 -17.60 16.38
C ALA A 91 3.86 -16.09 16.70
N LEU A 92 2.79 -15.40 16.31
CA LEU A 92 2.64 -13.96 16.42
C LEU A 92 2.17 -13.49 17.80
N SER A 93 1.53 -14.34 18.62
CA SER A 93 1.26 -14.01 20.02
C SER A 93 2.56 -13.84 20.84
N ALA A 94 3.60 -14.61 20.51
CA ALA A 94 4.93 -14.43 21.10
C ALA A 94 5.59 -13.12 20.64
N ILE A 95 5.29 -12.65 19.44
CA ILE A 95 5.76 -11.36 18.91
C ILE A 95 5.08 -10.20 19.66
N GLU A 96 3.76 -10.28 19.87
CA GLU A 96 3.01 -9.30 20.68
C GLU A 96 3.64 -9.12 22.07
N LEU A 97 3.89 -10.24 22.77
CA LEU A 97 4.52 -10.23 24.10
C LEU A 97 5.95 -9.66 24.08
N LYS A 98 6.72 -9.96 23.03
CA LYS A 98 8.11 -9.50 22.92
C LYS A 98 8.19 -8.00 22.63
N ILE A 99 7.31 -7.47 21.78
CA ILE A 99 7.18 -6.03 21.55
C ILE A 99 6.76 -5.34 22.86
N ALA A 100 5.79 -5.89 23.57
CA ALA A 100 5.36 -5.37 24.87
C ALA A 100 6.53 -5.26 25.86
N LYS A 101 7.30 -6.34 26.06
CA LYS A 101 8.47 -6.36 26.94
C LYS A 101 9.54 -5.34 26.54
N ASN A 102 9.85 -5.25 25.24
CA ASN A 102 10.81 -4.26 24.76
C ASN A 102 10.36 -2.83 25.07
N LEU A 103 9.06 -2.53 24.90
CA LEU A 103 8.52 -1.20 25.20
C LEU A 103 8.57 -0.91 26.70
N GLU A 104 8.15 -1.86 27.56
CA GLU A 104 8.23 -1.71 29.03
C GLU A 104 9.66 -1.44 29.50
N GLU A 105 10.64 -2.16 28.96
CA GLU A 105 12.03 -2.09 29.39
C GLU A 105 12.73 -0.81 28.92
N TYR A 106 12.50 -0.40 27.68
CA TYR A 106 13.34 0.62 27.02
C TYR A 106 12.65 1.97 26.79
N ALA A 107 11.32 2.05 26.71
CA ALA A 107 10.63 3.27 26.27
C ALA A 107 10.91 4.47 27.18
N LYS A 108 10.87 4.27 28.50
CA LYS A 108 11.13 5.35 29.49
C LYS A 108 12.53 5.94 29.35
N TYR A 109 13.54 5.09 29.12
CA TYR A 109 14.93 5.53 28.96
C TYR A 109 15.10 6.33 27.67
N ILE A 110 14.53 5.84 26.57
CA ILE A 110 14.62 6.50 25.26
C ILE A 110 13.95 7.88 25.31
N CYS A 111 12.71 7.95 25.82
CA CYS A 111 11.96 9.19 25.86
C CYS A 111 12.60 10.24 26.77
N LYS A 112 13.21 9.84 27.90
CA LYS A 112 13.93 10.77 28.79
C LYS A 112 15.17 11.39 28.11
N THR A 113 15.85 10.64 27.25
CA THR A 113 17.13 11.03 26.64
C THR A 113 16.95 12.04 25.49
N VAL A 114 15.84 11.96 24.75
CA VAL A 114 15.62 12.76 23.52
C VAL A 114 15.02 14.14 23.81
N THR A 115 14.39 14.36 24.97
CA THR A 115 13.85 15.66 25.42
C THR A 115 14.86 16.82 25.46
N VAL A 116 16.16 16.58 25.22
CA VAL A 116 17.25 17.56 25.29
C VAL A 116 17.67 18.11 23.92
N VAL A 117 17.20 17.53 22.81
CA VAL A 117 17.66 17.93 21.46
C VAL A 117 16.47 18.21 20.53
N ASN A 118 15.82 19.36 20.71
CA ASN A 118 14.92 19.89 19.69
C ASN A 118 15.68 20.89 18.80
N LYS A 119 15.93 20.49 17.55
CA LYS A 119 16.31 21.40 16.48
C LYS A 119 15.11 21.55 15.55
N SER A 120 14.51 22.74 15.55
CA SER A 120 13.54 23.15 14.55
C SER A 120 14.20 23.15 13.17
N SER A 121 13.70 22.35 12.23
CA SER A 121 14.02 22.51 10.82
C SER A 121 13.08 23.56 10.22
N ASN A 122 13.63 24.74 9.93
CA ASN A 122 12.95 25.79 9.18
C ASN A 122 12.83 25.36 7.72
N ASN A 123 11.66 24.84 7.33
CA ASN A 123 11.36 24.36 5.97
C ASN A 123 10.80 25.45 5.02
N PHE A 124 10.85 26.73 5.41
CA PHE A 124 10.16 27.81 4.69
C PHE A 124 10.65 28.01 3.24
N ILE A 125 11.95 27.82 2.98
CA ILE A 125 12.52 27.98 1.63
C ILE A 125 12.08 26.86 0.68
N LEU A 126 11.87 25.64 1.21
CA LEU A 126 11.38 24.51 0.42
C LEU A 126 9.91 24.67 0.02
N GLU A 127 9.09 25.39 0.81
CA GLU A 127 7.68 25.60 0.47
C GLU A 127 7.48 26.53 -0.74
N LEU A 128 8.40 27.47 -0.97
CA LEU A 128 8.27 28.46 -2.03
C LEU A 128 8.49 27.87 -3.44
N PHE A 129 9.28 26.79 -3.54
CA PHE A 129 9.57 26.09 -4.80
C PHE A 129 8.71 24.85 -5.03
N ARG A 130 7.69 24.62 -4.18
CA ARG A 130 6.80 23.48 -4.34
C ARG A 130 5.87 23.67 -5.52
N THR A 131 5.79 22.64 -6.36
CA THR A 131 4.72 22.49 -7.36
C THR A 131 3.36 22.64 -6.66
N LYS A 132 2.57 23.63 -7.10
CA LYS A 132 1.23 23.87 -6.59
C LYS A 132 0.23 23.04 -7.39
N PRO A 133 -0.54 22.15 -6.75
CA PRO A 133 -1.54 21.37 -7.45
C PRO A 133 -2.70 22.25 -7.91
N VAL A 134 -3.17 22.01 -9.12
CA VAL A 134 -4.39 22.60 -9.68
C VAL A 134 -5.63 21.84 -9.17
N LYS A 135 -5.47 20.54 -8.89
CA LYS A 135 -6.52 19.67 -8.35
C LYS A 135 -5.93 18.79 -7.25
N THR A 136 -6.68 18.62 -6.16
CA THR A 136 -6.33 17.75 -5.03
C THR A 136 -7.41 16.70 -4.85
N ILE A 137 -7.02 15.45 -4.65
CA ILE A 137 -7.91 14.32 -4.40
C ILE A 137 -7.50 13.66 -3.10
N ASP A 138 -8.44 13.56 -2.18
CA ASP A 138 -8.22 12.94 -0.88
C ASP A 138 -8.63 11.46 -0.91
N LEU A 139 -7.64 10.57 -0.85
CA LEU A 139 -7.81 9.12 -0.86
C LEU A 139 -7.27 8.48 0.44
N ARG A 140 -7.12 9.28 1.50
CA ARG A 140 -6.75 8.77 2.83
C ARG A 140 -7.82 7.82 3.35
N GLY A 141 -7.41 6.72 3.97
CA GLY A 141 -8.30 5.67 4.45
C GLY A 141 -8.87 4.77 3.35
N THR A 142 -8.56 5.04 2.07
CA THR A 142 -8.89 4.12 0.98
C THR A 142 -7.82 3.04 0.86
N VAL A 143 -8.23 1.89 0.33
CA VAL A 143 -7.34 0.76 0.06
C VAL A 143 -7.24 0.57 -1.46
N CYS A 144 -6.15 -0.06 -1.91
CA CYS A 144 -6.03 -0.57 -3.28
C CYS A 144 -7.33 -1.19 -3.79
N PRO A 145 -7.76 -1.01 -5.05
CA PRO A 145 -7.11 -0.27 -6.13
C PRO A 145 -7.66 1.16 -6.25
N VAL A 146 -8.41 1.64 -5.25
CA VAL A 146 -9.06 2.96 -5.28
C VAL A 146 -8.05 4.09 -5.54
N PRO A 147 -6.89 4.15 -4.86
CA PRO A 147 -5.85 5.14 -5.18
C PRO A 147 -5.41 5.13 -6.64
N GLU A 148 -5.35 3.95 -7.25
CA GLU A 148 -4.93 3.80 -8.64
C GLU A 148 -5.98 4.35 -9.60
N ILE A 149 -7.24 3.91 -9.44
CA ILE A 149 -8.35 4.25 -10.33
C ILE A 149 -8.64 5.75 -10.26
N GLU A 150 -8.73 6.31 -9.06
CA GLU A 150 -9.07 7.72 -8.89
C GLU A 150 -7.92 8.63 -9.35
N ALA A 151 -6.66 8.26 -9.11
CA ALA A 151 -5.52 8.98 -9.68
C ALA A 151 -5.54 8.96 -11.21
N LYS A 152 -5.83 7.81 -11.84
CA LYS A 152 -5.97 7.69 -13.30
C LYS A 152 -7.08 8.58 -13.85
N LYS A 153 -8.28 8.53 -13.26
CA LYS A 153 -9.42 9.39 -13.64
C LYS A 153 -9.05 10.86 -13.54
N ALA A 154 -8.35 11.23 -12.46
CA ALA A 154 -7.87 12.59 -12.26
C ALA A 154 -6.97 13.06 -13.39
N ILE A 155 -5.93 12.27 -13.69
CA ILE A 155 -4.95 12.54 -14.74
C ILE A 155 -5.65 12.71 -16.09
N MET A 156 -6.55 11.80 -16.44
CA MET A 156 -7.29 11.87 -17.70
C MET A 156 -8.22 13.08 -17.80
N SER A 157 -8.80 13.52 -16.68
CA SER A 157 -9.66 14.70 -16.62
C SER A 157 -8.90 16.03 -16.58
N SER A 158 -7.57 16.00 -16.44
CA SER A 158 -6.74 17.18 -16.28
C SER A 158 -6.19 17.72 -17.60
N LYS A 159 -5.82 19.01 -17.62
CA LYS A 159 -5.13 19.56 -18.79
C LYS A 159 -3.67 19.10 -18.77
N PRO A 160 -3.02 19.00 -19.95
CA PRO A 160 -1.59 18.77 -20.02
C PRO A 160 -0.83 19.72 -19.10
N TYR A 161 0.14 19.18 -18.36
CA TYR A 161 1.00 19.88 -17.41
C TYR A 161 0.33 20.42 -16.14
N ASP A 162 -0.98 20.21 -15.95
CA ASP A 162 -1.63 20.53 -14.67
C ASP A 162 -1.12 19.56 -13.58
N PRO A 163 -0.57 20.07 -12.47
CA PRO A 163 -0.18 19.21 -11.37
C PRO A 163 -1.41 18.75 -10.59
N ILE A 164 -1.51 17.44 -10.35
CA ILE A 164 -2.60 16.82 -9.57
C ILE A 164 -2.03 16.22 -8.30
N GLU A 165 -2.54 16.64 -7.15
CA GLU A 165 -2.19 16.08 -5.85
C GLU A 165 -3.16 14.97 -5.45
N VAL A 166 -2.61 13.86 -4.97
CA VAL A 166 -3.33 12.72 -4.40
C VAL A 166 -2.83 12.49 -2.99
N LEU A 167 -3.74 12.58 -2.01
CA LEU A 167 -3.42 12.36 -0.60
C LEU A 167 -3.70 10.91 -0.23
N VAL A 168 -2.70 10.20 0.29
CA VAL A 168 -2.81 8.79 0.71
C VAL A 168 -2.11 8.56 2.05
N ASP A 169 -2.59 7.62 2.86
CA ASP A 169 -2.05 7.37 4.19
C ASP A 169 -1.43 5.96 4.36
N HIS A 170 -1.14 5.28 3.25
CA HIS A 170 -0.49 3.97 3.26
C HIS A 170 0.75 3.91 2.34
N PRO A 171 1.92 3.40 2.83
CA PRO A 171 3.16 3.32 2.05
C PRO A 171 3.03 2.59 0.73
N GLY A 172 2.23 1.51 0.67
CA GLY A 172 2.06 0.73 -0.54
C GLY A 172 1.56 1.53 -1.75
N ALA A 173 0.74 2.58 -1.55
CA ALA A 173 0.31 3.45 -2.65
C ALA A 173 1.46 4.30 -3.18
N ILE A 174 2.29 4.82 -2.29
CA ILE A 174 3.41 5.69 -2.62
C ILE A 174 4.55 4.93 -3.31
N ILE A 175 4.80 3.69 -2.90
CA ILE A 175 5.94 2.90 -3.38
C ILE A 175 5.62 2.22 -4.71
N TYR A 176 4.42 1.67 -4.83
CA TYR A 176 4.05 0.80 -5.95
C TYR A 176 3.00 1.46 -6.82
N THR A 177 1.82 1.75 -6.26
CA THR A 177 0.62 2.08 -7.04
C THR A 177 0.73 3.40 -7.82
N LEU A 178 1.01 4.51 -7.13
CA LEU A 178 1.03 5.84 -7.76
C LEU A 178 2.25 6.05 -8.67
N PRO A 179 3.47 5.51 -8.35
CA PRO A 179 4.57 5.49 -9.30
C PRO A 179 4.27 4.72 -10.59
N GLU A 180 3.58 3.58 -10.50
CA GLU A 180 3.14 2.82 -11.68
C GLU A 180 2.18 3.65 -12.54
N VAL A 181 1.18 4.28 -11.91
CA VAL A 181 0.28 5.23 -12.59
C VAL A 181 1.08 6.35 -13.26
N ALA A 182 2.07 6.93 -12.58
CA ALA A 182 2.87 7.99 -13.16
C ALA A 182 3.66 7.50 -14.39
N LYS A 183 4.29 6.33 -14.30
CA LYS A 183 5.03 5.70 -15.41
C LYS A 183 4.12 5.46 -16.61
N ILE A 184 2.93 4.93 -16.36
CA ILE A 184 1.91 4.66 -17.38
C ILE A 184 1.53 5.92 -18.15
N PHE A 185 1.16 6.99 -17.42
CA PHE A 185 0.70 8.25 -18.02
C PHE A 185 1.87 9.16 -18.44
N ASN A 186 3.09 8.63 -18.43
CA ASN A 186 4.32 9.36 -18.69
C ASN A 186 4.39 10.69 -17.89
N CYS A 187 3.90 10.64 -16.66
CA CYS A 187 3.91 11.74 -15.72
C CYS A 187 5.23 11.74 -14.96
N ARG A 188 5.74 12.93 -14.65
CA ARG A 188 6.68 13.07 -13.52
C ARG A 188 5.87 13.08 -12.24
N TYR A 189 6.52 12.80 -11.11
CA TYR A 189 5.86 12.93 -9.83
C TYR A 189 6.79 13.44 -8.73
N GLU A 190 6.18 14.02 -7.70
CA GLU A 190 6.81 14.41 -6.45
C GLU A 190 6.08 13.75 -5.28
N VAL A 191 6.82 13.26 -4.28
CA VAL A 191 6.24 12.74 -3.04
C VAL A 191 6.60 13.66 -1.89
N ARG A 192 5.61 13.99 -1.06
CA ARG A 192 5.76 14.83 0.13
C ARG A 192 5.24 14.08 1.34
N ASN A 193 6.09 13.87 2.33
CA ASN A 193 5.69 13.30 3.62
C ASN A 193 5.06 14.41 4.48
N MET A 194 3.79 14.25 4.83
CA MET A 194 3.00 15.21 5.63
C MET A 194 2.84 14.77 7.09
N GLY A 195 3.65 13.81 7.54
CA GLY A 195 3.52 13.16 8.85
C GLY A 195 2.57 11.98 8.76
N ASP A 196 1.27 12.22 9.00
CA ASP A 196 0.25 11.16 9.10
C ASP A 196 -0.24 10.62 7.75
N TYR A 197 0.14 11.29 6.66
CA TYR A 197 -0.19 10.93 5.29
C TYR A 197 0.90 11.45 4.34
N ALA A 198 0.82 11.06 3.06
CA ALA A 198 1.66 11.56 1.99
C ALA A 198 0.82 12.32 0.96
N SER A 199 1.43 13.36 0.40
CA SER A 199 0.96 14.04 -0.81
C SER A 199 1.78 13.52 -1.99
N PHE A 200 1.14 12.86 -2.94
CA PHE A 200 1.75 12.43 -4.20
C PHE A 200 1.25 13.34 -5.32
N ILE A 201 2.16 14.05 -5.98
CA ILE A 201 1.81 15.05 -7.00
C ILE A 201 2.24 14.54 -8.35
N PHE A 202 1.28 14.30 -9.23
CA PHE A 202 1.51 14.02 -10.65
C PHE A 202 1.72 15.32 -11.40
N ILE A 203 2.70 15.36 -12.31
CA ILE A 203 2.91 16.42 -13.29
C ILE A 203 2.75 15.77 -14.67
N CYS A 204 1.55 15.88 -15.20
CA CYS A 204 1.11 15.12 -16.37
C CYS A 204 1.68 15.71 -17.66
N GLY A 205 2.20 14.86 -18.56
CA GLY A 205 2.55 15.29 -19.91
C GLY A 205 1.33 15.55 -20.79
N LYS A 206 1.55 15.79 -22.09
CA LYS A 206 0.46 15.85 -23.07
C LYS A 206 -0.10 14.43 -23.29
N ILE A 207 -1.39 14.25 -23.02
CA ILE A 207 -2.12 12.99 -23.23
C ILE A 207 -2.77 13.06 -24.62
N GLU A 208 -2.40 12.16 -25.54
CA GLU A 208 -3.01 12.08 -26.87
C GLU A 208 -4.30 11.28 -26.82
N SER A 209 -5.41 11.83 -27.32
CA SER A 209 -6.76 11.25 -27.17
C SER A 209 -6.99 9.92 -27.89
N ASP A 210 -6.29 9.66 -29.01
CA ASP A 210 -6.35 8.36 -29.71
C ASP A 210 -5.67 7.21 -28.94
N SER A 211 -4.90 7.54 -27.90
CA SER A 211 -4.21 6.52 -27.09
C SER A 211 -5.13 5.75 -26.16
N LEU A 212 -6.40 6.13 -25.98
CA LEU A 212 -7.31 5.56 -24.97
C LEU A 212 -8.23 4.44 -25.49
N LYS A 213 -8.27 4.20 -26.81
CA LYS A 213 -9.04 3.08 -27.37
C LYS A 213 -8.37 1.75 -27.00
N ILE A 214 -9.17 0.79 -26.54
CA ILE A 214 -8.74 -0.57 -26.21
C ILE A 214 -9.52 -1.57 -27.07
N ASP A 215 -8.81 -2.51 -27.69
CA ASP A 215 -9.43 -3.63 -28.40
C ASP A 215 -9.33 -4.89 -27.54
N LEU A 216 -10.46 -5.27 -26.94
CA LEU A 216 -10.51 -6.44 -26.05
C LEU A 216 -10.31 -7.77 -26.80
N ASN A 217 -10.38 -7.80 -28.13
CA ASN A 217 -10.01 -8.99 -28.89
C ASN A 217 -8.52 -9.34 -28.74
N ASP A 218 -7.68 -8.35 -28.40
CA ASP A 218 -6.25 -8.51 -28.18
C ASP A 218 -5.86 -8.47 -26.69
N VAL A 219 -6.78 -8.88 -25.80
CA VAL A 219 -6.58 -8.80 -24.34
C VAL A 219 -5.30 -9.46 -23.84
N LYS A 220 -4.83 -10.52 -24.51
CA LYS A 220 -3.59 -11.21 -24.12
C LYS A 220 -2.36 -10.31 -24.26
N ASN A 221 -2.27 -9.55 -25.35
CA ASN A 221 -1.17 -8.60 -25.54
C ASN A 221 -1.35 -7.37 -24.63
N ILE A 222 -2.60 -6.94 -24.39
CA ILE A 222 -2.91 -5.88 -23.43
C ILE A 222 -2.39 -6.23 -22.03
N MET A 223 -2.62 -7.45 -21.55
CA MET A 223 -2.14 -7.89 -20.23
C MET A 223 -0.61 -7.94 -20.15
N ARG A 224 0.09 -8.15 -21.27
CA ARG A 224 1.56 -8.27 -21.32
C ARG A 224 2.26 -6.91 -21.37
N ASP A 225 1.58 -5.87 -21.84
CA ASP A 225 2.13 -4.53 -21.97
C ASP A 225 1.73 -3.61 -20.79
N GLU A 226 2.71 -2.96 -20.15
CA GLU A 226 2.51 -2.06 -19.00
C GLU A 226 1.67 -0.83 -19.33
N LYS A 227 1.75 -0.29 -20.54
CA LYS A 227 0.95 0.86 -20.95
C LYS A 227 -0.47 0.43 -21.29
N GLN A 228 -0.65 -0.75 -21.89
CA GLN A 228 -1.97 -1.24 -22.29
C GLN A 228 -2.81 -1.72 -21.09
N ILE A 229 -2.20 -2.36 -20.08
CA ILE A 229 -2.94 -2.77 -18.87
C ILE A 229 -3.56 -1.57 -18.16
N ALA A 230 -2.90 -0.41 -18.21
CA ALA A 230 -3.48 0.79 -17.66
C ALA A 230 -4.74 1.26 -18.37
N LYS A 231 -4.75 1.17 -19.71
CA LYS A 231 -5.95 1.46 -20.50
C LYS A 231 -7.07 0.49 -20.17
N LEU A 232 -6.73 -0.76 -19.82
CA LEU A 232 -7.70 -1.73 -19.34
C LEU A 232 -8.36 -1.27 -18.03
N TYR A 233 -7.58 -0.78 -17.07
CA TYR A 233 -8.12 -0.18 -15.84
C TYR A 233 -8.93 1.09 -16.07
N THR A 234 -8.58 1.87 -17.10
CA THR A 234 -9.38 3.01 -17.54
C THR A 234 -10.69 2.59 -18.20
N TYR A 235 -10.69 1.49 -18.93
CA TYR A 235 -11.89 0.97 -19.57
C TYR A 235 -12.85 0.37 -18.53
N PHE A 236 -12.34 -0.41 -17.58
CA PHE A 236 -13.10 -0.95 -16.45
C PHE A 236 -13.01 -0.01 -15.24
N ASP A 237 -13.72 1.10 -15.26
CA ASP A 237 -13.54 2.21 -14.31
C ASP A 237 -14.51 2.21 -13.11
N LYS A 238 -15.46 1.26 -13.09
CA LYS A 238 -16.49 1.17 -12.06
C LYS A 238 -16.33 -0.07 -11.20
N ILE A 239 -15.95 0.12 -9.93
CA ILE A 239 -15.98 -0.94 -8.91
C ILE A 239 -17.45 -1.22 -8.56
N ILE A 240 -17.89 -2.46 -8.74
CA ILE A 240 -19.26 -2.90 -8.40
C ILE A 240 -19.31 -3.75 -7.13
N LYS A 241 -18.18 -4.33 -6.73
CA LYS A 241 -18.08 -5.18 -5.55
C LYS A 241 -16.64 -5.21 -5.04
N GLN A 242 -16.49 -5.35 -3.73
CA GLN A 242 -15.23 -5.61 -3.04
C GLN A 242 -15.43 -6.76 -2.06
N ASP A 243 -14.55 -7.76 -2.10
CA ASP A 243 -14.46 -8.82 -1.11
C ASP A 243 -13.14 -8.75 -0.35
N LYS A 244 -13.17 -9.12 0.93
CA LYS A 244 -11.99 -9.33 1.77
C LYS A 244 -11.89 -10.80 2.13
N VAL A 245 -10.81 -11.44 1.70
CA VAL A 245 -10.62 -12.88 1.86
C VAL A 245 -9.25 -13.19 2.45
N ASN A 246 -9.12 -14.36 3.09
CA ASN A 246 -7.83 -14.85 3.58
C ASN A 246 -7.11 -15.75 2.57
N LYS A 247 -7.81 -16.16 1.51
CA LYS A 247 -7.35 -17.07 0.47
C LYS A 247 -8.19 -16.85 -0.79
N ILE A 248 -7.55 -17.01 -1.94
CA ILE A 248 -8.25 -16.99 -3.22
C ILE A 248 -8.86 -18.38 -3.50
N THR A 249 -10.13 -18.42 -3.86
CA THR A 249 -10.85 -19.63 -4.29
C THR A 249 -11.50 -19.43 -5.65
N ASN A 250 -11.79 -20.52 -6.37
CA ASN A 250 -12.42 -20.47 -7.70
C ASN A 250 -13.76 -19.72 -7.69
N ASP A 251 -14.52 -19.79 -6.60
CA ASP A 251 -15.83 -19.14 -6.48
C ASP A 251 -15.74 -17.62 -6.62
N LEU A 252 -14.60 -17.02 -6.29
CA LEU A 252 -14.37 -15.58 -6.45
C LEU A 252 -14.37 -15.14 -7.91
N PHE A 253 -14.20 -16.05 -8.87
CA PHE A 253 -14.14 -15.73 -10.30
C PHE A 253 -15.42 -16.15 -11.05
N ASN A 254 -16.38 -16.76 -10.35
CA ASN A 254 -17.67 -17.10 -10.93
C ASN A 254 -18.56 -15.85 -11.01
N VAL A 255 -18.37 -15.08 -12.08
CA VAL A 255 -19.03 -13.79 -12.30
C VAL A 255 -19.80 -13.77 -13.62
N GLU A 256 -20.97 -13.14 -13.62
CA GLU A 256 -21.77 -12.92 -14.83
C GLU A 256 -21.27 -11.74 -15.65
N GLY A 257 -21.33 -11.89 -16.98
CA GLY A 257 -20.89 -10.89 -17.93
C GLY A 257 -19.37 -10.70 -17.91
N LEU A 258 -18.93 -9.61 -18.53
CA LEU A 258 -17.51 -9.27 -18.63
C LEU A 258 -17.09 -8.44 -17.40
N LYS A 259 -16.12 -8.95 -16.64
CA LYS A 259 -15.58 -8.28 -15.44
C LYS A 259 -14.06 -8.30 -15.43
N LEU A 260 -13.47 -7.19 -15.01
CA LEU A 260 -12.07 -7.14 -14.64
C LEU A 260 -11.97 -7.39 -13.14
N ILE A 261 -11.30 -8.46 -12.75
CA ILE A 261 -11.08 -8.84 -11.36
C ILE A 261 -9.65 -8.48 -10.98
N VAL A 262 -9.50 -7.73 -9.90
CA VAL A 262 -8.22 -7.21 -9.42
C VAL A 262 -8.05 -7.65 -7.98
N ALA A 263 -6.94 -8.32 -7.68
CA ALA A 263 -6.66 -8.81 -6.34
C ALA A 263 -5.26 -8.42 -5.88
N SER A 264 -5.12 -8.05 -4.60
CA SER A 264 -3.82 -7.81 -3.99
C SER A 264 -3.89 -7.96 -2.47
N PRO A 265 -2.79 -8.36 -1.82
CA PRO A 265 -2.71 -8.40 -0.37
C PRO A 265 -2.59 -6.98 0.17
N GLU A 266 -2.98 -6.77 1.43
CA GLU A 266 -2.85 -5.46 2.10
C GLU A 266 -1.41 -4.91 2.08
N GLY A 267 -0.40 -5.79 2.16
CA GLY A 267 1.01 -5.42 2.11
C GLY A 267 1.59 -5.22 0.71
N ARG A 268 0.81 -5.45 -0.35
CA ARG A 268 1.18 -5.21 -1.76
C ARG A 268 2.39 -6.00 -2.30
N GLY A 269 2.66 -7.20 -1.78
CA GLY A 269 3.70 -8.09 -2.31
C GLY A 269 3.42 -8.61 -3.73
N TRP A 270 2.16 -8.57 -4.16
CA TRP A 270 1.75 -8.94 -5.50
C TRP A 270 0.47 -8.22 -5.96
N LEU A 271 0.23 -8.17 -7.27
CA LEU A 271 -0.96 -7.63 -7.90
C LEU A 271 -1.45 -8.57 -9.02
N PHE A 272 -2.66 -9.07 -8.86
CA PHE A 272 -3.34 -9.87 -9.87
C PHE A 272 -4.35 -9.01 -10.63
N THR A 273 -4.36 -9.15 -11.95
CA THR A 273 -5.34 -8.58 -12.86
C THR A 273 -5.84 -9.68 -13.78
N GLY A 274 -7.14 -9.97 -13.79
CA GLY A 274 -7.72 -10.97 -14.65
C GLY A 274 -9.01 -10.49 -15.30
N LEU A 275 -9.15 -10.72 -16.62
CA LEU A 275 -10.38 -10.46 -17.33
C LEU A 275 -11.18 -11.75 -17.46
N PHE A 276 -12.42 -11.73 -16.96
CA PHE A 276 -13.32 -12.88 -16.94
C PHE A 276 -14.61 -12.57 -17.67
N LYS A 277 -15.15 -13.57 -18.37
CA LYS A 277 -16.49 -13.52 -18.96
C LYS A 277 -17.26 -14.77 -18.58
N ASP A 278 -18.37 -14.61 -17.88
CA ASP A 278 -19.27 -15.71 -17.49
C ASP A 278 -18.49 -16.86 -16.80
N GLY A 279 -17.66 -16.49 -15.81
CA GLY A 279 -16.78 -17.41 -15.09
C GLY A 279 -15.53 -17.90 -15.83
N LYS A 280 -15.40 -17.65 -17.13
CA LYS A 280 -14.24 -18.08 -17.94
C LYS A 280 -13.14 -17.02 -17.95
N LEU A 281 -11.92 -17.44 -17.65
CA LEU A 281 -10.72 -16.61 -17.81
C LEU A 281 -10.45 -16.32 -19.29
N LEU A 282 -10.35 -15.04 -19.65
CA LEU A 282 -9.94 -14.61 -20.99
C LEU A 282 -8.43 -14.34 -21.07
N SER A 283 -7.90 -13.63 -20.06
CA SER A 283 -6.45 -13.43 -19.87
C SER A 283 -6.19 -12.90 -18.46
N ALA A 284 -4.98 -13.11 -17.96
CA ALA A 284 -4.56 -12.62 -16.65
C ALA A 284 -3.09 -12.20 -16.65
N ARG A 285 -2.75 -11.41 -15.64
CA ARG A 285 -1.40 -11.01 -15.27
C ARG A 285 -1.28 -11.06 -13.76
N LEU A 286 -0.18 -11.62 -13.28
CA LEU A 286 0.25 -11.50 -11.89
C LEU A 286 1.61 -10.82 -11.87
N GLU A 287 1.73 -9.75 -11.09
CA GLU A 287 2.99 -9.09 -10.81
C GLU A 287 3.39 -9.30 -9.35
N SER A 288 4.67 -9.58 -9.14
CA SER A 288 5.33 -9.64 -7.83
C SER A 288 6.77 -9.16 -8.00
N ASP A 289 7.46 -8.84 -6.90
CA ASP A 289 8.82 -8.28 -6.92
C ASP A 289 9.83 -9.05 -7.80
N ASN A 290 9.63 -10.37 -8.00
CA ASN A 290 10.59 -11.23 -8.69
C ASN A 290 10.03 -11.96 -9.92
N VAL A 291 8.71 -11.92 -10.14
CA VAL A 291 8.05 -12.75 -11.16
C VAL A 291 6.86 -12.01 -11.75
N ARG A 292 6.76 -12.07 -13.09
CA ARG A 292 5.58 -11.70 -13.85
C ARG A 292 5.02 -12.95 -14.53
N LEU A 293 3.83 -13.38 -14.14
CA LEU A 293 3.14 -14.53 -14.73
C LEU A 293 1.95 -14.06 -15.56
N PHE A 294 1.51 -14.90 -16.50
CA PHE A 294 0.40 -14.58 -17.39
C PHE A 294 -0.60 -15.73 -17.50
N ASP A 295 -1.83 -15.37 -17.82
CA ASP A 295 -2.91 -16.29 -18.18
C ASP A 295 -3.10 -17.40 -17.12
N GLU A 296 -3.08 -18.66 -17.53
CA GLU A 296 -3.28 -19.81 -16.64
C GLU A 296 -2.20 -19.92 -15.56
N GLU A 297 -0.95 -19.60 -15.87
CA GLU A 297 0.14 -19.63 -14.87
C GLU A 297 -0.10 -18.62 -13.77
N ALA A 298 -0.51 -17.39 -14.13
CA ALA A 298 -0.89 -16.37 -13.17
C ALA A 298 -2.07 -16.84 -12.31
N PHE A 299 -3.10 -17.40 -12.96
CA PHE A 299 -4.32 -17.86 -12.30
C PHE A 299 -4.05 -19.00 -11.31
N TYR A 300 -3.30 -20.03 -11.69
CA TYR A 300 -2.98 -21.14 -10.79
C TYR A 300 -2.07 -20.70 -9.64
N TYR A 301 -1.13 -19.79 -9.91
CA TYR A 301 -0.25 -19.29 -8.87
C TYR A 301 -1.03 -18.56 -7.77
N ILE A 302 -1.97 -17.68 -8.14
CA ILE A 302 -2.74 -16.91 -7.15
C ILE A 302 -3.68 -17.77 -6.28
N MET A 303 -4.14 -18.93 -6.77
CA MET A 303 -4.94 -19.87 -5.95
C MET A 303 -4.15 -20.41 -4.74
N GLY A 304 -2.82 -20.45 -4.85
CA GLY A 304 -1.93 -20.91 -3.79
C GLY A 304 -1.59 -19.84 -2.74
N LEU A 305 -1.98 -18.58 -2.97
CA LEU A 305 -1.62 -17.46 -2.10
C LEU A 305 -2.62 -17.31 -0.96
N GLU A 306 -2.09 -16.97 0.22
CA GLU A 306 -2.83 -16.77 1.45
C GLU A 306 -2.39 -15.48 2.14
N GLY A 307 -3.32 -14.81 2.79
CA GLY A 307 -3.12 -13.51 3.43
C GLY A 307 -4.39 -12.67 3.42
N MET A 308 -4.37 -11.52 4.10
CA MET A 308 -5.45 -10.54 4.04
C MET A 308 -5.45 -9.90 2.65
N ILE A 309 -6.37 -10.37 1.80
CA ILE A 309 -6.44 -10.03 0.38
C ILE A 309 -7.71 -9.25 0.11
N ASN A 310 -7.57 -8.16 -0.63
CA ASN A 310 -8.69 -7.42 -1.17
C ASN A 310 -8.89 -7.83 -2.64
N VAL A 311 -10.14 -8.15 -3.00
CA VAL A 311 -10.57 -8.52 -4.35
C VAL A 311 -11.62 -7.53 -4.82
N TYR A 312 -11.43 -6.98 -6.01
CA TYR A 312 -12.29 -5.97 -6.61
C TYR A 312 -12.81 -6.45 -7.93
N TYR A 313 -14.08 -6.12 -8.16
CA TYR A 313 -14.81 -6.47 -9.36
C TYR A 313 -15.14 -5.17 -10.09
N LEU A 314 -14.55 -4.99 -11.25
CA LEU A 314 -14.72 -3.81 -12.06
C LEU A 314 -15.53 -4.14 -13.32
N THR A 315 -16.37 -3.20 -13.73
CA THR A 315 -17.16 -3.27 -14.97
C THR A 315 -16.90 -2.03 -15.81
N HIS A 316 -17.12 -2.15 -17.10
CA HIS A 316 -17.34 -1.02 -18.00
C HIS A 316 -18.85 -0.78 -18.08
N GLU A 317 -19.31 0.46 -17.95
CA GLU A 317 -20.66 0.83 -18.39
C GLU A 317 -20.56 1.26 -19.85
N GLY A 318 -21.29 0.57 -20.73
CA GLY A 318 -21.48 1.01 -22.11
C GLY A 318 -22.41 2.21 -22.18
#